data_AF-A0AAJ7LDS8-F1
#
_entry.id   AF-A0AAJ7LDS8-F1
#
_cell.length_a   1.000
_cell.length_b   1.000
_cell.length_c   1.000
_cell.angle_alpha   90.00
_cell.angle_beta   90.00
_cell.angle_gamma   90.00
#
_symmetry.space_group_name_H-M   'P 1'
#
loop_
_entity.id
_entity.type
_entity.pdbx_description
1 polymer ?
#
loop_
_entity_poly.entity_id
_entity_poly.type
_entity_poly.pdbx_seq_one_letter_code
_entity_poly.pdbx_strand_id
1 'polypeptide(L)'
;MWRFVLAVSLLCCSSDASVTCKDENEGQVDWFILYKAPKQKDKRTGLEYIYIGPDAHGKVTKRTGTDIKDVLGNTLEPILKSVRKMPEDFGFISYSDQPPGCSADNQKFGHSKGVVMVDKTTAVWLLHSTPQFPFRRDQNKFWPPSGAKNAQTFICVKFPSEPANIEHIGKHLQSIRAFPFDHYIPDGFYKELKELKDVVNWNKLDPPGVLQPLIKKGDVEFYSIAKKQAVKEKGKPGSGQDSDKMEVEESDEPMVDCSKDGSPMEIDEDPAGGDLYVGDLYVSIAKEVKSHVNVQTWHSDTEGDISYCKGPENVYNIKSVQIKDLGEWSPGNDHSKWCVDENKLWTCIADVNRAKTQFLRYGGALCIKDKNIAEIFMSFKKETESCKDAEERKKKKKQKVKKKLPPL
;
A
#
# COMPACT_ATOMS: atom_id res chain seq x y z
N MET A 1 63.13 -19.53 23.52
CA MET A 1 62.38 -18.34 23.04
C MET A 1 61.41 -18.80 21.95
N TRP A 2 60.16 -19.08 22.31
CA TRP A 2 59.11 -19.38 21.33
C TRP A 2 58.26 -18.14 21.15
N ARG A 3 58.32 -17.55 19.96
CA ARG A 3 57.40 -16.49 19.54
C ARG A 3 56.19 -17.15 18.92
N PHE A 4 55.09 -17.24 19.68
CA PHE A 4 53.77 -17.48 19.11
C PHE A 4 53.37 -16.22 18.33
N VAL A 5 53.28 -16.32 17.02
CA VAL A 5 52.64 -15.32 16.16
C VAL A 5 51.17 -15.69 16.10
N LEU A 6 50.35 -15.00 16.90
CA LEU A 6 48.89 -15.03 16.81
C LEU A 6 48.48 -14.14 15.62
N ALA A 7 48.34 -14.75 14.43
CA ALA A 7 47.65 -14.12 13.32
C ALA A 7 46.14 -14.23 13.60
N VAL A 8 45.57 -13.17 14.18
CA VAL A 8 44.11 -13.01 14.24
C VAL A 8 43.66 -12.61 12.84
N SER A 9 43.26 -13.59 12.04
CA SER A 9 42.49 -13.34 10.82
C SER A 9 41.10 -12.84 11.22
N LEU A 10 40.95 -11.53 11.34
CA LEU A 10 39.65 -10.85 11.26
C LEU A 10 39.11 -11.12 9.85
N LEU A 11 38.39 -12.23 9.66
CA LEU A 11 37.38 -12.31 8.62
C LEU A 11 36.26 -11.35 9.02
N CYS A 12 36.38 -10.08 8.64
CA CYS A 12 35.23 -9.24 8.44
C CYS A 12 34.43 -9.85 7.29
N CYS A 13 33.58 -10.84 7.59
CA CYS A 13 32.40 -11.07 6.80
C CYS A 13 31.53 -9.82 6.97
N SER A 14 31.79 -8.80 6.16
CA SER A 14 30.76 -7.82 5.85
C SER A 14 29.65 -8.62 5.16
N SER A 15 28.67 -9.09 5.93
CA SER A 15 27.44 -9.59 5.36
C SER A 15 26.72 -8.39 4.77
N ASP A 16 26.91 -8.17 3.47
CA ASP A 16 26.03 -7.28 2.72
C ASP A 16 24.59 -7.74 2.98
N ALA A 17 23.74 -6.83 3.44
CA ALA A 17 22.34 -7.16 3.71
C ALA A 17 21.67 -7.50 2.38
N SER A 18 21.20 -8.73 2.23
CA SER A 18 20.53 -9.18 1.01
C SER A 18 19.16 -8.51 0.85
N VAL A 19 18.82 -8.13 -0.38
CA VAL A 19 17.49 -7.59 -0.71
C VAL A 19 16.48 -8.75 -0.80
N THR A 20 15.80 -9.03 0.31
CA THR A 20 14.81 -10.10 0.39
C THR A 20 13.74 -9.80 1.43
N CYS A 21 12.55 -10.37 1.26
CA CYS A 21 11.59 -10.47 2.35
C CYS A 21 12.19 -11.39 3.43
N LYS A 22 12.13 -10.97 4.70
CA LYS A 22 12.59 -11.75 5.84
C LYS A 22 11.47 -11.91 6.86
N ASP A 23 11.37 -13.08 7.49
CA ASP A 23 10.46 -13.32 8.61
C ASP A 23 11.05 -12.82 9.95
N GLU A 24 10.35 -13.08 11.05
CA GLU A 24 10.76 -12.65 12.40
C GLU A 24 12.06 -13.30 12.89
N ASN A 25 12.46 -14.43 12.30
CA ASN A 25 13.69 -15.15 12.65
C ASN A 25 14.83 -14.89 11.65
N GLU A 26 14.74 -13.80 10.89
CA GLU A 26 15.63 -13.43 9.78
C GLU A 26 15.64 -14.44 8.61
N GLY A 27 14.70 -15.38 8.60
CA GLY A 27 14.54 -16.38 7.53
C GLY A 27 14.11 -15.70 6.24
N GLN A 28 14.84 -15.96 5.15
CA GLN A 28 14.49 -15.41 3.84
C GLN A 28 13.25 -16.12 3.27
N VAL A 29 12.26 -15.35 2.83
CA VAL A 29 11.03 -15.86 2.23
C VAL A 29 10.76 -15.19 0.88
N ASP A 30 9.98 -15.84 0.03
CA ASP A 30 9.63 -15.27 -1.28
C ASP A 30 8.58 -14.17 -1.18
N TRP A 31 7.74 -14.20 -0.15
CA TRP A 31 6.70 -13.21 0.10
C TRP A 31 6.14 -13.37 1.51
N PHE A 32 5.48 -12.34 2.02
CA PHE A 32 4.62 -12.43 3.20
C PHE A 32 3.52 -11.37 3.17
N ILE A 33 2.48 -11.59 3.98
CA ILE A 33 1.46 -10.60 4.33
C ILE A 33 1.45 -10.46 5.85
N LEU A 34 1.49 -9.22 6.34
CA LEU A 34 1.31 -8.91 7.75
C LEU A 34 -0.01 -8.17 7.91
N TYR A 35 -0.84 -8.64 8.85
CA TYR A 35 -2.02 -7.91 9.30
C TYR A 35 -1.82 -7.54 10.77
N LYS A 36 -1.41 -6.30 11.01
CA LYS A 36 -1.21 -5.72 12.33
C LYS A 36 -2.54 -5.36 12.97
N ALA A 37 -2.76 -5.78 14.22
CA ALA A 37 -3.91 -5.39 15.00
C ALA A 37 -3.85 -3.90 15.43
N PRO A 38 -5.00 -3.25 15.70
CA PRO A 38 -5.01 -1.91 16.29
C PRO A 38 -4.67 -1.96 17.78
N LYS A 39 -4.14 -0.86 18.32
CA LYS A 39 -3.98 -0.72 19.78
C LYS A 39 -5.34 -0.78 20.46
N GLN A 40 -5.48 -1.61 21.48
CA GLN A 40 -6.66 -1.61 22.35
C GLN A 40 -6.23 -1.59 23.80
N LYS A 41 -6.75 -0.60 24.53
CA LYS A 41 -6.44 -0.39 25.94
C LYS A 41 -6.61 -1.70 26.72
N ASP A 42 -5.60 -2.03 27.53
CA ASP A 42 -5.57 -3.19 28.43
C ASP A 42 -5.69 -4.56 27.76
N LYS A 43 -5.69 -4.63 26.41
CA LYS A 43 -5.80 -5.88 25.64
C LYS A 43 -4.61 -6.12 24.72
N ARG A 44 -4.10 -5.09 24.06
CA ARG A 44 -3.01 -5.22 23.08
C ARG A 44 -2.27 -3.92 22.83
N THR A 45 -0.99 -4.03 22.51
CA THR A 45 -0.09 -2.89 22.29
C THR A 45 -0.33 -2.21 20.94
N GLY A 46 -0.86 -2.96 19.96
CA GLY A 46 -1.02 -2.51 18.58
C GLY A 46 0.20 -2.81 17.69
N LEU A 47 1.07 -3.71 18.15
CA LEU A 47 2.21 -4.25 17.41
C LEU A 47 2.02 -5.73 17.03
N GLU A 48 1.07 -6.40 17.68
CA GLU A 48 0.71 -7.79 17.43
C GLU A 48 0.11 -7.94 16.02
N TYR A 49 0.40 -9.05 15.35
CA TYR A 49 0.04 -9.24 13.95
C TYR A 49 -0.26 -10.70 13.59
N ILE A 50 -0.98 -10.89 12.49
CA ILE A 50 -1.00 -12.16 11.76
C ILE A 50 0.07 -12.12 10.68
N TYR A 51 0.90 -13.15 10.64
CA TYR A 51 1.78 -13.47 9.52
C TYR A 51 1.08 -14.48 8.61
N ILE A 52 1.10 -14.23 7.30
CA ILE A 52 0.72 -15.19 6.26
C ILE A 52 1.87 -15.26 5.26
N GLY A 53 2.40 -16.45 5.00
CA GLY A 53 3.53 -16.63 4.09
C GLY A 53 3.86 -18.09 3.86
N PRO A 54 4.85 -18.39 3.01
CA PRO A 54 5.30 -19.75 2.78
C PRO A 54 6.02 -20.30 4.03
N ASP A 55 5.84 -21.59 4.29
CA ASP A 55 6.72 -22.35 5.19
C ASP A 55 7.98 -22.85 4.47
N ALA A 56 8.81 -23.65 5.16
CA ALA A 56 10.03 -24.23 4.62
C ALA A 56 9.80 -25.16 3.40
N HIS A 57 8.56 -25.60 3.16
CA HIS A 57 8.17 -26.42 2.01
C HIS A 57 7.41 -25.62 0.94
N GLY A 58 7.30 -24.29 1.10
CA GLY A 58 6.59 -23.41 0.18
C GLY A 58 5.06 -23.41 0.35
N LYS A 59 4.53 -24.05 1.39
CA LYS A 59 3.08 -24.08 1.65
C LYS A 59 2.63 -22.84 2.41
N VAL A 60 1.47 -22.31 2.05
CA VAL A 60 0.85 -21.18 2.76
C VAL A 60 0.57 -21.55 4.22
N THR A 61 1.12 -20.76 5.14
CA THR A 61 0.88 -20.87 6.58
C THR A 61 0.40 -19.56 7.17
N LYS A 62 -0.23 -19.65 8.35
CA LYS A 62 -0.72 -18.54 9.14
C LYS A 62 -0.26 -18.70 10.59
N ARG A 63 0.31 -17.65 11.18
CA ARG A 63 0.68 -17.63 12.61
C ARG A 63 0.52 -16.22 13.19
N THR A 64 0.50 -16.12 14.52
CA THR A 64 0.48 -14.85 15.25
C THR A 64 1.91 -14.45 15.65
N GLY A 65 2.22 -13.16 15.55
CA GLY A 65 3.45 -12.58 16.09
C GLY A 65 3.14 -11.42 17.05
N THR A 66 4.13 -11.07 17.88
CA THR A 66 3.95 -10.11 18.98
C THR A 66 4.47 -8.71 18.67
N ASP A 67 5.50 -8.60 17.84
CA ASP A 67 6.05 -7.31 17.42
C ASP A 67 6.33 -7.28 15.92
N ILE A 68 5.50 -6.55 15.18
CA ILE A 68 5.65 -6.39 13.73
C ILE A 68 7.00 -5.75 13.32
N LYS A 69 7.67 -5.06 14.25
CA LYS A 69 8.98 -4.44 13.99
C LYS A 69 10.05 -5.48 13.69
N ASP A 70 9.92 -6.72 14.17
CA ASP A 70 10.93 -7.76 13.93
C ASP A 70 10.98 -8.11 12.44
N VAL A 71 9.84 -8.49 11.85
CA VAL A 71 9.72 -8.82 10.42
C VAL A 71 10.10 -7.64 9.52
N LEU A 72 9.57 -6.45 9.83
CA LEU A 72 9.79 -5.26 9.01
C LEU A 72 11.23 -4.74 9.13
N GLY A 73 11.81 -4.77 10.33
CA GLY A 73 13.20 -4.39 10.57
C GLY A 73 14.18 -5.34 9.89
N ASN A 74 13.88 -6.65 9.87
CA ASN A 74 14.68 -7.64 9.16
C ASN A 74 14.61 -7.43 7.64
N THR A 75 13.41 -7.19 7.10
CA THR A 75 13.21 -6.96 5.67
C THR A 75 13.85 -5.65 5.19
N LEU A 76 13.74 -4.58 5.98
CA LEU A 76 14.26 -3.24 5.63
C LEU A 76 15.73 -3.03 6.03
N GLU A 77 16.38 -4.02 6.62
CA GLU A 77 17.78 -3.96 7.06
C GLU A 77 18.72 -3.26 6.03
N PRO A 78 18.62 -3.50 4.70
CA PRO A 78 19.48 -2.82 3.72
C PRO A 78 19.42 -1.28 3.77
N ILE A 79 18.24 -0.71 4.07
CA ILE A 79 18.06 0.75 4.16
C ILE A 79 18.13 1.29 5.59
N LEU A 80 18.09 0.44 6.61
CA LEU A 80 18.13 0.84 8.03
C LEU A 80 19.54 0.85 8.62
N LYS A 81 20.53 0.30 7.91
CA LYS A 81 21.95 0.38 8.30
C LYS A 81 22.45 1.83 8.20
N SER A 82 23.22 2.23 9.20
CA SER A 82 23.94 3.51 9.18
C SER A 82 25.05 3.45 8.13
N VAL A 83 24.75 3.88 6.91
CA VAL A 83 25.70 3.96 5.80
C VAL A 83 25.89 5.41 5.41
N ARG A 84 27.15 5.85 5.30
CA ARG A 84 27.49 7.20 4.83
C ARG A 84 27.20 7.37 3.33
N LYS A 85 27.33 6.28 2.57
CA LYS A 85 27.01 6.19 1.15
C LYS A 85 26.44 4.80 0.88
N MET A 86 25.35 4.73 0.12
CA MET A 86 24.76 3.47 -0.33
C MET A 86 25.66 2.81 -1.40
N PRO A 87 25.73 1.47 -1.47
CA PRO A 87 26.48 0.79 -2.53
C PRO A 87 25.98 1.18 -3.92
N GLU A 88 26.89 1.32 -4.89
CA GLU A 88 26.52 1.65 -6.29
C GLU A 88 25.71 0.54 -6.96
N ASP A 89 25.63 -0.66 -6.37
CA ASP A 89 24.87 -1.79 -6.85
C ASP A 89 23.59 -2.09 -6.08
N PHE A 90 23.10 -1.08 -5.36
CA PHE A 90 21.87 -1.10 -4.60
C PHE A 90 21.04 0.14 -4.93
N GLY A 91 19.72 -0.02 -5.03
CA GLY A 91 18.79 1.09 -5.20
C GLY A 91 17.54 0.90 -4.36
N PHE A 92 16.92 2.01 -3.94
CA PHE A 92 15.63 1.96 -3.25
C PHE A 92 14.77 3.19 -3.53
N ILE A 93 13.45 3.01 -3.35
CA ILE A 93 12.45 4.07 -3.34
C ILE A 93 11.50 3.83 -2.17
N SER A 94 11.46 4.74 -1.21
CA SER A 94 10.37 4.87 -0.24
C SER A 94 9.36 5.88 -0.77
N TYR A 95 8.10 5.46 -0.90
CA TYR A 95 7.02 6.31 -1.40
C TYR A 95 5.85 6.33 -0.42
N SER A 96 5.21 7.49 -0.26
CA SER A 96 4.06 7.65 0.64
C SER A 96 3.38 8.98 0.38
N ASP A 97 2.05 9.03 0.35
CA ASP A 97 1.33 10.32 0.34
C ASP A 97 1.33 11.05 1.70
N GLN A 98 1.81 10.37 2.74
CA GLN A 98 1.93 10.90 4.10
C GLN A 98 3.30 10.48 4.65
N PRO A 99 4.41 11.01 4.12
CA PRO A 99 5.75 10.69 4.60
C PRO A 99 6.02 11.36 5.96
N PRO A 100 7.11 11.02 6.66
CA PRO A 100 7.50 11.70 7.89
C PRO A 100 7.68 13.21 7.67
N GLY A 101 7.04 14.03 8.51
CA GLY A 101 7.23 15.48 8.50
C GLY A 101 6.45 16.29 7.45
N CYS A 102 5.76 15.65 6.49
CA CYS A 102 5.00 16.38 5.49
C CYS A 102 3.79 15.59 4.92
N SER A 103 3.16 16.12 3.86
CA SER A 103 2.09 15.44 3.10
C SER A 103 2.23 15.74 1.62
N ALA A 104 1.99 14.73 0.77
CA ALA A 104 2.03 14.89 -0.67
C ALA A 104 0.78 15.66 -1.18
N ASP A 105 0.92 16.37 -2.29
CA ASP A 105 -0.19 17.00 -3.00
C ASP A 105 -1.19 15.92 -3.46
N ASN A 106 -2.38 15.94 -2.87
CA ASN A 106 -3.43 14.94 -3.09
C ASN A 106 -4.07 15.00 -4.49
N GLN A 107 -3.83 16.07 -5.25
CA GLN A 107 -4.26 16.22 -6.63
C GLN A 107 -3.23 15.63 -7.60
N LYS A 108 -1.95 15.64 -7.21
CA LYS A 108 -0.86 15.12 -8.03
C LYS A 108 -0.56 13.65 -7.76
N PHE A 109 -0.61 13.22 -6.49
CA PHE A 109 -0.13 11.90 -6.06
C PHE A 109 -1.22 11.00 -5.47
N GLY A 110 -1.07 9.70 -5.69
CA GLY A 110 -2.01 8.68 -5.24
C GLY A 110 -1.99 8.42 -3.74
N HIS A 111 -3.02 7.75 -3.21
CA HIS A 111 -3.07 7.36 -1.80
C HIS A 111 -2.24 6.09 -1.51
N SER A 112 -1.02 6.03 -2.03
CA SER A 112 -0.19 4.82 -2.03
C SER A 112 1.00 4.96 -1.09
N LYS A 113 1.44 3.85 -0.49
CA LYS A 113 2.65 3.82 0.35
C LYS A 113 3.40 2.50 0.21
N GLY A 114 4.73 2.56 0.24
CA GLY A 114 5.57 1.38 0.21
C GLY A 114 7.05 1.67 0.08
N VAL A 115 7.80 0.57 -0.04
CA VAL A 115 9.25 0.55 -0.24
C VAL A 115 9.57 -0.41 -1.37
N VAL A 116 10.39 0.03 -2.32
CA VAL A 116 11.04 -0.83 -3.31
C VAL A 116 12.52 -0.82 -3.04
N MET A 117 13.15 -2.00 -3.02
CA MET A 117 14.60 -2.16 -2.93
C MET A 117 15.06 -3.09 -4.05
N VAL A 118 16.24 -2.84 -4.63
CA VAL A 118 16.79 -3.61 -5.73
C VAL A 118 18.30 -3.74 -5.55
N ASP A 119 18.82 -4.96 -5.69
CA ASP A 119 20.25 -5.24 -5.86
C ASP A 119 20.50 -6.00 -7.18
N LYS A 120 21.74 -6.45 -7.41
CA LYS A 120 22.14 -7.18 -8.63
C LYS A 120 21.41 -8.50 -8.88
N THR A 121 20.73 -9.04 -7.88
CA THR A 121 20.14 -10.38 -7.92
C THR A 121 18.63 -10.36 -7.70
N THR A 122 18.17 -9.49 -6.80
CA THR A 122 16.79 -9.49 -6.34
C THR A 122 16.25 -8.08 -6.20
N ALA A 123 14.92 -8.02 -6.24
CA ALA A 123 14.15 -6.85 -5.87
C ALA A 123 13.10 -7.24 -4.84
N VAL A 124 12.73 -6.30 -3.98
CA VAL A 124 11.65 -6.43 -3.02
C VAL A 124 10.69 -5.27 -3.21
N TRP A 125 9.40 -5.57 -3.26
CA TRP A 125 8.34 -4.57 -3.19
C TRP A 125 7.50 -4.82 -1.94
N LEU A 126 7.54 -3.86 -1.01
CA LEU A 126 6.74 -3.81 0.20
C LEU A 126 5.64 -2.76 0.04
N LEU A 127 4.38 -3.16 -0.11
CA LEU A 127 3.22 -2.26 -0.08
C LEU A 127 2.63 -2.23 1.32
N HIS A 128 2.23 -1.05 1.82
CA HIS A 128 1.61 -0.93 3.14
C HIS A 128 0.61 0.22 3.28
N SER A 129 -0.08 0.25 4.43
CA SER A 129 -1.09 1.27 4.77
C SER A 129 -0.64 2.27 5.85
N THR A 130 0.58 2.13 6.36
CA THR A 130 1.14 2.89 7.48
C THR A 130 1.62 4.30 7.11
N PRO A 131 1.00 5.37 7.62
CA PRO A 131 1.52 6.73 7.45
C PRO A 131 2.87 6.91 8.14
N GLN A 132 3.71 7.78 7.58
CA GLN A 132 5.04 8.14 8.08
C GLN A 132 6.00 6.94 8.21
N PHE A 133 5.79 5.88 7.42
CA PHE A 133 6.67 4.71 7.39
C PHE A 133 7.44 4.65 6.06
N PRO A 134 8.72 4.26 6.07
CA PRO A 134 9.61 4.23 7.24
C PRO A 134 9.77 5.62 7.86
N PHE A 135 9.86 5.71 9.19
CA PHE A 135 9.94 6.99 9.89
C PHE A 135 11.35 7.61 9.82
N ARG A 136 12.37 6.76 9.98
CA ARG A 136 13.79 7.08 9.78
C ARG A 136 14.52 5.85 9.25
N ARG A 137 15.59 6.06 8.48
CA ARG A 137 16.53 5.01 8.08
C ARG A 137 17.46 4.61 9.25
N ASP A 138 16.87 4.06 10.30
CA ASP A 138 17.53 3.64 11.53
C ASP A 138 16.79 2.47 12.17
N GLN A 139 17.51 1.40 12.51
CA GLN A 139 16.94 0.15 13.04
C GLN A 139 16.06 0.34 14.28
N ASN A 140 16.31 1.36 15.09
CA ASN A 140 15.58 1.62 16.34
C ASN A 140 14.50 2.71 16.18
N LYS A 141 14.47 3.40 15.03
CA LYS A 141 13.60 4.58 14.81
C LYS A 141 12.80 4.51 13.50
N PHE A 142 12.82 3.39 12.78
CA PHE A 142 12.06 3.24 11.54
C PHE A 142 10.55 3.13 11.75
N TRP A 143 10.10 2.70 12.92
CA TRP A 143 8.67 2.59 13.21
C TRP A 143 8.08 3.94 13.65
N PRO A 144 6.99 4.43 13.01
CA PRO A 144 6.40 5.71 13.37
C PRO A 144 5.67 5.66 14.72
N PRO A 145 5.72 6.72 15.55
CA PRO A 145 5.00 6.77 16.83
C PRO A 145 3.48 6.53 16.71
N SER A 146 2.87 6.95 15.60
CA SER A 146 1.44 6.74 15.31
C SER A 146 1.11 5.33 14.80
N GLY A 147 2.12 4.52 14.44
CA GLY A 147 1.94 3.23 13.76
C GLY A 147 1.17 2.20 14.57
N ALA A 148 1.19 2.27 15.90
CA ALA A 148 0.47 1.33 16.75
C ALA A 148 -1.05 1.54 16.77
N LYS A 149 -1.54 2.75 16.47
CA LYS A 149 -2.94 3.16 16.75
C LYS A 149 -3.97 2.28 16.03
N ASN A 150 -3.87 2.17 14.72
CA ASN A 150 -4.85 1.50 13.88
C ASN A 150 -4.32 0.19 13.32
N ALA A 151 -5.21 -0.72 12.93
CA ALA A 151 -4.86 -1.93 12.22
C ALA A 151 -4.29 -1.57 10.84
N GLN A 152 -3.31 -2.32 10.35
CA GLN A 152 -2.61 -2.03 9.10
C GLN A 152 -2.19 -3.32 8.41
N THR A 153 -2.19 -3.30 7.09
CA THR A 153 -1.66 -4.37 6.25
C THR A 153 -0.33 -3.99 5.62
N PHE A 154 0.52 -5.01 5.46
CA PHE A 154 1.77 -4.99 4.70
C PHE A 154 1.78 -6.23 3.81
N ILE A 155 2.31 -6.11 2.59
CA ILE A 155 2.62 -7.23 1.72
C ILE A 155 4.02 -7.03 1.15
N CYS A 156 4.88 -8.04 1.31
CA CYS A 156 6.22 -8.08 0.74
C CYS A 156 6.27 -9.15 -0.34
N VAL A 157 6.81 -8.83 -1.51
CA VAL A 157 7.05 -9.80 -2.59
C VAL A 157 8.49 -9.64 -3.09
N LYS A 158 9.21 -10.77 -3.17
CA LYS A 158 10.57 -10.86 -3.72
C LYS A 158 10.54 -11.23 -5.19
N PHE A 159 11.30 -10.51 -6.00
CA PHE A 159 11.44 -10.71 -7.44
C PHE A 159 12.92 -10.97 -7.76
N PRO A 160 13.24 -11.75 -8.81
CA PRO A 160 14.51 -11.60 -9.50
C PRO A 160 14.64 -10.17 -10.03
N SER A 161 15.81 -9.52 -9.93
CA SER A 161 16.03 -8.17 -10.46
C SER A 161 16.22 -8.13 -11.99
N GLU A 162 15.51 -9.00 -12.70
CA GLU A 162 15.43 -9.00 -14.16
C GLU A 162 14.68 -7.77 -14.68
N PRO A 163 15.06 -7.22 -15.85
CA PRO A 163 14.51 -5.97 -16.38
C PRO A 163 12.98 -5.93 -16.42
N ALA A 164 12.34 -7.04 -16.84
CA ALA A 164 10.88 -7.10 -16.95
C ALA A 164 10.17 -6.90 -15.60
N ASN A 165 10.72 -7.45 -14.50
CA ASN A 165 10.13 -7.28 -13.17
C ASN A 165 10.28 -5.84 -12.68
N ILE A 166 11.45 -5.24 -12.90
CA ILE A 166 11.72 -3.86 -12.48
C ILE A 166 10.90 -2.86 -13.30
N GLU A 167 10.82 -3.06 -14.61
CA GLU A 167 10.00 -2.28 -15.54
C GLU A 167 8.54 -2.32 -15.09
N HIS A 168 8.01 -3.50 -14.76
CA HIS A 168 6.63 -3.65 -14.27
C HIS A 168 6.41 -2.84 -12.99
N ILE A 169 7.27 -3.01 -11.98
CA ILE A 169 7.16 -2.30 -10.70
C ILE A 169 7.18 -0.78 -10.94
N GLY A 170 8.16 -0.29 -11.71
CA GLY A 170 8.29 1.14 -12.01
C GLY A 170 7.08 1.69 -12.77
N LYS A 171 6.58 0.99 -13.80
CA LYS A 171 5.36 1.39 -14.53
C LYS A 171 4.12 1.41 -13.64
N HIS A 172 4.01 0.45 -12.71
CA HIS A 172 2.93 0.45 -11.75
C HIS A 172 2.99 1.66 -10.81
N LEU A 173 4.17 1.96 -10.26
CA LEU A 173 4.38 3.13 -9.40
C LEU A 173 4.07 4.46 -10.12
N GLN A 174 4.43 4.59 -11.40
CA GLN A 174 4.03 5.72 -12.25
C GLN A 174 2.51 5.81 -12.44
N SER A 175 1.84 4.66 -12.64
CA SER A 175 0.39 4.57 -12.86
C SER A 175 -0.44 4.92 -11.63
N ILE A 176 0.06 4.56 -10.44
CA ILE A 176 -0.58 4.96 -9.16
C ILE A 176 -0.13 6.35 -8.69
N ARG A 177 0.76 7.01 -9.44
CA ARG A 177 1.33 8.32 -9.11
C ARG A 177 1.91 8.32 -7.69
N ALA A 178 2.77 7.35 -7.41
CA ALA A 178 3.46 7.24 -6.13
C ALA A 178 4.30 8.51 -5.86
N PHE A 179 4.30 8.99 -4.61
CA PHE A 179 5.15 10.12 -4.20
C PHE A 179 6.44 9.59 -3.53
N PRO A 180 7.58 9.57 -4.24
CA PRO A 180 8.87 9.17 -3.66
C PRO A 180 9.38 10.27 -2.74
N PHE A 181 9.67 9.93 -1.47
CA PHE A 181 10.11 10.90 -0.45
C PHE A 181 11.52 10.64 0.08
N ASP A 182 12.03 9.42 -0.06
CA ASP A 182 13.41 9.03 0.27
C ASP A 182 13.82 7.94 -0.71
N HIS A 183 14.92 8.15 -1.43
CA HIS A 183 15.33 7.25 -2.50
C HIS A 183 16.84 7.36 -2.77
N TYR A 184 17.39 6.30 -3.36
CA TYR A 184 18.74 6.28 -3.91
C TYR A 184 18.70 5.38 -5.14
N ILE A 185 18.98 5.96 -6.31
CA ILE A 185 19.00 5.23 -7.59
C ILE A 185 20.29 5.60 -8.32
N PRO A 186 21.36 4.79 -8.20
CA PRO A 186 22.67 5.13 -8.76
C PRO A 186 22.64 5.22 -10.29
N ASP A 187 23.35 6.20 -10.85
CA ASP A 187 23.24 6.53 -12.27
C ASP A 187 23.77 5.44 -13.21
N GLY A 188 24.82 4.74 -12.78
CA GLY A 188 25.47 3.68 -13.52
C GLY A 188 24.92 2.27 -13.27
N PHE A 189 23.97 2.14 -12.33
CA PHE A 189 23.40 0.85 -11.96
C PHE A 189 22.22 0.51 -12.85
N TYR A 190 22.36 -0.57 -13.63
CA TYR A 190 21.34 -1.12 -14.54
C TYR A 190 20.71 -0.05 -15.44
N LYS A 191 21.08 -0.06 -16.74
CA LYS A 191 20.36 0.72 -17.78
C LYS A 191 18.84 0.47 -17.78
N GLU A 192 18.42 -0.60 -17.13
CA GLU A 192 17.07 -1.12 -16.94
C GLU A 192 16.33 -0.51 -15.72
N LEU A 193 16.97 0.33 -14.89
CA LEU A 193 16.27 1.10 -13.84
C LEU A 193 15.60 2.37 -14.36
N LYS A 194 15.48 2.52 -15.68
CA LYS A 194 14.87 3.70 -16.31
C LYS A 194 13.50 3.98 -15.70
N GLU A 195 12.67 2.97 -15.51
CA GLU A 195 11.32 3.11 -14.96
C GLU A 195 11.32 3.52 -13.47
N LEU A 196 12.34 3.13 -12.69
CA LEU A 196 12.51 3.61 -11.32
C LEU A 196 13.02 5.06 -11.29
N LYS A 197 13.91 5.43 -12.23
CA LYS A 197 14.31 6.83 -12.43
C LYS A 197 13.10 7.69 -12.85
N ASP A 198 12.23 7.17 -13.70
CA ASP A 198 11.00 7.82 -14.12
C ASP A 198 10.06 8.07 -12.92
N VAL A 199 9.98 7.14 -11.96
CA VAL A 199 9.22 7.34 -10.70
C VAL A 199 9.77 8.50 -9.88
N VAL A 200 11.09 8.55 -9.64
CA VAL A 200 11.70 9.64 -8.84
C VAL A 200 11.60 11.00 -9.52
N ASN A 201 11.58 11.01 -10.86
CA ASN A 201 11.34 12.20 -11.69
C ASN A 201 9.84 12.53 -11.86
N TRP A 202 8.94 11.82 -11.17
CA TRP A 202 7.48 12.01 -11.19
C TRP A 202 6.83 11.87 -12.57
N ASN A 203 7.46 11.12 -13.46
CA ASN A 203 6.86 10.72 -14.73
C ASN A 203 5.59 9.88 -14.45
N LYS A 204 4.61 9.99 -15.35
CA LYS A 204 3.30 9.38 -15.18
C LYS A 204 2.94 8.52 -16.37
N LEU A 205 2.21 7.46 -16.07
CA LEU A 205 1.56 6.61 -17.04
C LEU A 205 0.07 6.55 -16.73
N ASP A 206 -0.73 6.37 -17.77
CA ASP A 206 -2.16 6.14 -17.58
C ASP A 206 -2.37 4.74 -16.98
N PRO A 207 -3.23 4.62 -15.94
CA PRO A 207 -3.48 3.33 -15.31
C PRO A 207 -4.20 2.38 -16.29
N PRO A 208 -3.72 1.12 -16.42
CA PRO A 208 -4.33 0.15 -17.34
C PRO A 208 -5.79 -0.17 -16.95
N GLY A 209 -6.12 -0.13 -15.66
CA GLY A 209 -7.46 -0.41 -15.16
C GLY A 209 -7.85 -1.89 -15.19
N VAL A 210 -6.89 -2.78 -15.41
CA VAL A 210 -7.04 -4.24 -15.48
C VAL A 210 -5.97 -4.93 -14.64
N LEU A 211 -6.19 -6.20 -14.29
CA LEU A 211 -5.17 -7.00 -13.59
C LEU A 211 -3.97 -7.24 -14.51
N GLN A 212 -2.77 -7.07 -13.97
CA GLN A 212 -1.50 -7.28 -14.66
C GLN A 212 -0.73 -8.38 -13.93
N PRO A 213 -0.41 -9.51 -14.56
CA PRO A 213 0.40 -10.57 -13.95
C PRO A 213 1.77 -10.04 -13.53
N LEU A 214 2.22 -10.38 -12.32
CA LEU A 214 3.54 -9.98 -11.81
C LEU A 214 4.51 -11.15 -11.81
N ILE A 215 4.25 -12.14 -10.96
CA ILE A 215 5.17 -13.26 -10.73
C ILE A 215 4.41 -14.43 -10.14
N LYS A 216 4.93 -15.64 -10.35
CA LYS A 216 4.45 -16.86 -9.70
C LYS A 216 5.53 -17.40 -8.75
N LYS A 217 5.13 -17.77 -7.53
CA LYS A 217 5.99 -18.33 -6.48
C LYS A 217 5.36 -19.64 -5.98
N GLY A 218 5.89 -20.77 -6.43
CA GLY A 218 5.21 -22.05 -6.25
C GLY A 218 3.82 -22.02 -6.90
N ASP A 219 2.79 -22.32 -6.12
CA ASP A 219 1.39 -22.28 -6.57
C ASP A 219 0.72 -20.91 -6.42
N VAL A 220 1.41 -19.94 -5.81
CA VAL A 220 0.86 -18.60 -5.55
C VAL A 220 1.18 -17.67 -6.71
N GLU A 221 0.16 -17.08 -7.33
CA GLU A 221 0.31 -16.10 -8.41
C GLU A 221 0.02 -14.68 -7.92
N PHE A 222 0.92 -13.75 -8.24
CA PHE A 222 0.82 -12.34 -7.89
C PHE A 222 0.46 -11.51 -9.11
N TYR A 223 -0.36 -10.49 -8.89
CA TYR A 223 -0.84 -9.54 -9.89
C TYR A 223 -0.83 -8.14 -9.28
N SER A 224 -0.81 -7.13 -10.14
CA SER A 224 -1.01 -5.74 -9.76
C SER A 224 -2.16 -5.13 -10.55
N ILE A 225 -2.82 -4.13 -9.97
CA ILE A 225 -3.85 -3.35 -10.67
C ILE A 225 -3.73 -1.90 -10.24
N ALA A 226 -3.67 -0.98 -11.21
CA ALA A 226 -3.82 0.46 -10.97
C ALA A 226 -5.16 0.90 -11.56
N LYS A 227 -6.00 1.55 -10.75
CA LYS A 227 -7.35 1.93 -11.18
C LYS A 227 -7.35 3.21 -12.00
N LYS A 228 -8.34 3.32 -12.89
CA LYS A 228 -8.70 4.59 -13.51
C LYS A 228 -9.33 5.50 -12.46
N GLN A 229 -9.16 6.81 -12.60
CA GLN A 229 -9.83 7.78 -11.75
C GLN A 229 -11.24 8.05 -12.28
N ALA A 230 -12.15 8.46 -11.39
CA ALA A 230 -13.40 9.08 -11.83
C ALA A 230 -13.09 10.42 -12.53
N VAL A 231 -13.81 10.72 -13.62
CA VAL A 231 -13.67 11.98 -14.35
C VAL A 231 -14.44 13.07 -13.59
N LYS A 232 -13.78 14.20 -13.29
CA LYS A 232 -14.51 15.42 -12.90
C LYS A 232 -15.15 15.98 -14.17
N GLU A 233 -16.48 16.08 -14.25
CA GLU A 233 -17.10 16.93 -15.26
C GLU A 233 -16.56 18.36 -15.07
N LYS A 234 -15.91 18.92 -16.08
CA LYS A 234 -15.43 20.30 -16.04
C LYS A 234 -16.66 21.21 -16.05
N GLY A 235 -17.00 21.79 -14.91
CA GLY A 235 -17.71 23.07 -14.89
C GLY A 235 -16.95 24.08 -15.76
N LYS A 236 -17.68 24.92 -16.50
CA LYS A 236 -17.12 25.94 -17.42
C LYS A 236 -15.94 26.69 -16.77
N PRO A 237 -14.83 26.93 -17.49
CA PRO A 237 -13.69 27.65 -16.93
C PRO A 237 -14.09 29.09 -16.59
N GLY A 238 -14.00 29.42 -15.30
CA GLY A 238 -13.84 30.80 -14.86
C GLY A 238 -12.41 31.24 -15.16
N SER A 239 -12.28 32.42 -15.77
CA SER A 239 -11.02 33.05 -16.13
C SER A 239 -10.12 33.28 -14.91
N GLY A 240 -8.95 32.63 -14.87
CA GLY A 240 -7.87 32.93 -13.93
C GLY A 240 -6.53 32.69 -14.62
N GLN A 241 -5.72 33.75 -14.71
CA GLN A 241 -4.50 33.84 -15.51
C GLN A 241 -3.32 33.02 -14.93
N ASP A 242 -2.51 32.48 -15.85
CA ASP A 242 -1.16 31.95 -15.65
C ASP A 242 -0.14 33.07 -15.34
N SER A 243 0.78 32.77 -14.43
CA SER A 243 2.15 33.31 -14.29
C SER A 243 2.81 32.54 -13.12
N ASP A 244 4.07 32.11 -13.08
CA ASP A 244 5.26 32.35 -13.90
C ASP A 244 6.32 31.28 -13.56
N LYS A 245 7.36 31.18 -14.38
CA LYS A 245 8.54 30.30 -14.24
C LYS A 245 9.46 30.70 -13.06
N MET A 246 10.18 29.73 -12.49
CA MET A 246 11.50 29.99 -11.88
C MET A 246 12.42 28.75 -11.93
N GLU A 247 13.63 28.96 -12.46
CA GLU A 247 14.80 28.07 -12.36
C GLU A 247 15.58 28.38 -11.08
N VAL A 248 16.11 27.37 -10.36
CA VAL A 248 17.31 27.50 -9.51
C VAL A 248 18.05 26.15 -9.43
N GLU A 249 19.38 26.26 -9.41
CA GLU A 249 20.45 25.26 -9.36
C GLU A 249 20.58 24.44 -8.05
N GLU A 250 21.44 23.42 -8.16
CA GLU A 250 21.83 22.33 -7.27
C GLU A 250 22.74 22.75 -6.09
N SER A 251 22.46 22.27 -4.85
CA SER A 251 23.47 21.78 -3.89
C SER A 251 22.85 21.26 -2.57
N ASP A 252 23.33 20.10 -2.13
CA ASP A 252 23.32 19.44 -0.80
C ASP A 252 21.98 19.13 -0.08
N GLU A 253 21.70 17.82 0.10
CA GLU A 253 20.49 17.24 0.70
C GLU A 253 20.06 17.90 2.03
N PRO A 254 18.76 18.21 2.17
CA PRO A 254 17.92 17.34 3.01
C PRO A 254 16.51 17.11 2.43
N MET A 255 15.84 16.05 2.90
CA MET A 255 14.38 15.79 2.85
C MET A 255 13.56 16.66 1.90
N VAL A 256 12.96 16.05 0.87
CA VAL A 256 12.10 16.70 -0.15
C VAL A 256 11.23 17.80 0.46
N ASP A 257 11.40 19.04 0.00
CA ASP A 257 10.53 20.16 0.33
C ASP A 257 9.12 19.91 -0.21
N CYS A 258 8.22 19.49 0.68
CA CYS A 258 6.81 19.24 0.37
C CYS A 258 6.03 20.55 0.33
N SER A 259 6.36 21.42 -0.62
CA SER A 259 5.75 22.74 -0.76
C SER A 259 4.23 22.69 -1.05
N LYS A 260 3.48 22.83 0.05
CA LYS A 260 2.18 23.48 0.38
C LYS A 260 0.93 23.43 -0.52
N ASP A 261 -0.19 23.42 0.22
CA ASP A 261 -1.62 23.62 -0.10
C ASP A 261 -2.41 22.50 -0.79
N GLY A 262 -2.57 21.38 -0.08
CA GLY A 262 -3.67 20.45 -0.31
C GLY A 262 -4.97 20.94 0.33
N SER A 263 -5.76 21.74 -0.39
CA SER A 263 -7.16 21.98 -0.02
C SER A 263 -7.95 20.65 -0.03
N PRO A 264 -8.96 20.46 0.83
CA PRO A 264 -9.85 19.30 0.76
C PRO A 264 -10.47 19.22 -0.64
N MET A 265 -10.42 18.05 -1.27
CA MET A 265 -11.15 17.82 -2.50
C MET A 265 -12.63 17.68 -2.17
N GLU A 266 -13.38 18.78 -2.27
CA GLU A 266 -14.83 18.75 -2.15
C GLU A 266 -15.44 18.00 -3.34
N ILE A 267 -16.38 17.11 -3.04
CA ILE A 267 -17.24 16.46 -4.03
C ILE A 267 -18.59 17.15 -3.91
N ASP A 268 -18.91 18.00 -4.88
CA ASP A 268 -20.29 18.43 -5.10
C ASP A 268 -21.16 17.21 -5.37
N GLU A 269 -22.37 17.22 -4.83
CA GLU A 269 -23.30 16.10 -4.86
C GLU A 269 -23.39 15.43 -6.24
N ASP A 270 -23.44 14.08 -6.21
CA ASP A 270 -23.72 13.15 -7.31
C ASP A 270 -24.13 13.85 -8.62
N PRO A 271 -23.17 14.27 -9.48
CA PRO A 271 -23.51 14.93 -10.72
C PRO A 271 -24.24 13.90 -11.56
N ALA A 272 -25.51 14.18 -11.83
CA ALA A 272 -26.35 13.35 -12.68
C ALA A 272 -25.72 13.28 -14.08
N GLY A 273 -24.85 12.29 -14.33
CA GLY A 273 -24.28 12.08 -15.67
C GLY A 273 -23.11 11.09 -15.78
N GLY A 274 -22.15 11.09 -14.85
CA GLY A 274 -20.96 10.22 -14.91
C GLY A 274 -21.02 9.01 -13.97
N ASP A 275 -20.55 7.84 -14.41
CA ASP A 275 -20.43 6.66 -13.52
C ASP A 275 -19.25 6.84 -12.55
N LEU A 276 -19.50 7.48 -11.41
CA LEU A 276 -18.54 7.71 -10.32
C LEU A 276 -17.80 6.42 -9.90
N TYR A 277 -18.40 5.24 -10.12
CA TYR A 277 -17.81 3.94 -9.79
C TYR A 277 -16.68 3.50 -10.73
N VAL A 278 -16.44 4.21 -11.84
CA VAL A 278 -15.21 4.06 -12.64
C VAL A 278 -13.96 4.29 -11.79
N GLY A 279 -14.05 5.17 -10.78
CA GLY A 279 -12.97 5.45 -9.83
C GLY A 279 -12.90 4.52 -8.62
N ASP A 280 -13.85 3.59 -8.44
CA ASP A 280 -13.83 2.63 -7.33
C ASP A 280 -12.90 1.46 -7.69
N LEU A 281 -11.76 1.37 -6.98
CA LEU A 281 -10.76 0.31 -7.18
C LEU A 281 -11.39 -1.08 -7.00
N TYR A 282 -12.29 -1.23 -6.04
CA TYR A 282 -12.86 -2.52 -5.69
C TYR A 282 -13.90 -2.98 -6.70
N VAL A 283 -14.60 -2.05 -7.36
CA VAL A 283 -15.45 -2.37 -8.52
C VAL A 283 -14.58 -2.83 -9.70
N SER A 284 -13.43 -2.19 -9.91
CA SER A 284 -12.47 -2.63 -10.94
C SER A 284 -11.95 -4.04 -10.66
N ILE A 285 -11.55 -4.33 -9.41
CA ILE A 285 -11.11 -5.67 -8.99
C ILE A 285 -12.24 -6.69 -9.18
N ALA A 286 -13.46 -6.40 -8.72
CA ALA A 286 -14.60 -7.32 -8.81
C ALA A 286 -14.87 -7.76 -10.26
N LYS A 287 -14.81 -6.80 -11.21
CA LYS A 287 -14.97 -7.06 -12.64
C LYS A 287 -13.86 -7.96 -13.19
N GLU A 288 -12.61 -7.68 -12.83
CA GLU A 288 -11.46 -8.44 -13.33
C GLU A 288 -11.41 -9.88 -12.79
N VAL A 289 -11.75 -10.07 -11.51
CA VAL A 289 -11.82 -11.41 -10.89
C VAL A 289 -13.14 -12.14 -11.19
N LYS A 290 -14.12 -11.44 -11.79
CA LYS A 290 -15.45 -11.96 -12.14
C LYS A 290 -16.17 -12.60 -10.95
N SER A 291 -16.13 -11.92 -9.81
CA SER A 291 -16.74 -12.37 -8.57
C SER A 291 -17.12 -11.20 -7.69
N HIS A 292 -18.13 -11.39 -6.84
CA HIS A 292 -18.42 -10.46 -5.76
C HIS A 292 -17.20 -10.37 -4.83
N VAL A 293 -16.92 -9.17 -4.31
CA VAL A 293 -15.80 -8.97 -3.39
C VAL A 293 -16.27 -8.38 -2.07
N ASN A 294 -15.68 -8.88 -0.99
CA ASN A 294 -15.87 -8.37 0.37
C ASN A 294 -14.68 -7.47 0.70
N VAL A 295 -14.95 -6.25 1.13
CA VAL A 295 -13.98 -5.16 1.19
C VAL A 295 -13.89 -4.61 2.61
N GLN A 296 -12.69 -4.66 3.18
CA GLN A 296 -12.35 -3.94 4.40
C GLN A 296 -11.56 -2.70 4.03
N THR A 297 -12.08 -1.52 4.37
CA THR A 297 -11.32 -0.26 4.32
C THR A 297 -11.68 0.64 5.49
N TRP A 298 -10.90 1.70 5.71
CA TRP A 298 -11.30 2.76 6.61
C TRP A 298 -12.63 3.41 6.15
N HIS A 299 -13.65 3.28 6.99
CA HIS A 299 -14.93 3.93 6.79
C HIS A 299 -15.35 4.68 8.06
N SER A 300 -15.77 5.93 7.91
CA SER A 300 -16.71 6.55 8.84
C SER A 300 -18.13 6.37 8.28
N ASP A 301 -19.13 6.16 9.15
CA ASP A 301 -20.53 6.04 8.71
C ASP A 301 -21.02 7.28 7.93
N THR A 302 -20.35 8.42 8.14
CA THR A 302 -20.58 9.69 7.47
C THR A 302 -19.91 9.78 6.10
N GLU A 303 -18.68 9.29 5.93
CA GLU A 303 -17.85 9.53 4.72
C GLU A 303 -17.68 8.29 3.82
N GLY A 304 -17.89 7.07 4.33
CA GLY A 304 -17.76 5.83 3.58
C GLY A 304 -18.92 5.59 2.61
N ASP A 305 -18.62 5.15 1.38
CA ASP A 305 -19.66 4.76 0.42
C ASP A 305 -20.39 3.49 0.88
N ILE A 306 -21.61 3.28 0.41
CA ILE A 306 -22.38 2.04 0.65
C ILE A 306 -21.83 0.87 -0.15
N SER A 307 -22.18 -0.37 0.20
CA SER A 307 -21.97 -1.53 -0.67
C SER A 307 -22.48 -1.23 -2.08
N TYR A 308 -21.66 -1.53 -3.08
CA TYR A 308 -22.05 -1.35 -4.48
C TYR A 308 -22.82 -2.58 -4.94
N CYS A 309 -24.09 -2.35 -5.29
CA CYS A 309 -25.06 -3.40 -5.64
C CYS A 309 -25.74 -3.14 -6.98
N LYS A 310 -25.02 -2.52 -7.93
CA LYS A 310 -25.58 -2.13 -9.25
C LYS A 310 -25.00 -2.94 -10.42
N GLY A 311 -23.89 -3.63 -10.21
CA GLY A 311 -23.19 -4.39 -11.27
C GLY A 311 -23.51 -5.88 -11.24
N PRO A 312 -23.05 -6.63 -12.27
CA PRO A 312 -23.06 -8.09 -12.22
C PRO A 312 -22.19 -8.60 -11.05
N GLU A 313 -21.10 -7.90 -10.74
CA GLU A 313 -20.29 -8.14 -9.54
C GLU A 313 -20.50 -7.04 -8.49
N ASN A 314 -21.04 -7.42 -7.33
CA ASN A 314 -21.22 -6.56 -6.18
C ASN A 314 -19.93 -6.39 -5.36
N VAL A 315 -19.87 -5.26 -4.66
CA VAL A 315 -18.81 -4.94 -3.69
C VAL A 315 -19.44 -4.74 -2.32
N TYR A 316 -19.19 -5.66 -1.39
CA TYR A 316 -19.76 -5.64 -0.05
C TYR A 316 -18.79 -5.05 0.96
N ASN A 317 -19.19 -4.00 1.68
CA ASN A 317 -18.39 -3.45 2.76
C ASN A 317 -18.40 -4.40 3.97
N ILE A 318 -17.22 -4.66 4.53
CA ILE A 318 -17.04 -5.34 5.81
C ILE A 318 -17.26 -4.31 6.93
N LYS A 319 -18.19 -4.61 7.85
CA LYS A 319 -18.53 -3.72 8.98
C LYS A 319 -17.72 -4.00 10.24
N SER A 320 -17.13 -5.19 10.34
CA SER A 320 -16.24 -5.57 11.43
C SER A 320 -15.34 -6.73 11.03
N VAL A 321 -14.10 -6.67 11.52
CA VAL A 321 -13.10 -7.70 11.36
C VAL A 321 -12.94 -8.43 12.68
N GLN A 322 -12.91 -9.76 12.63
CA GLN A 322 -12.60 -10.61 13.77
C GLN A 322 -11.48 -11.57 13.39
N ILE A 323 -10.37 -11.49 14.11
CA ILE A 323 -9.25 -12.40 13.95
C ILE A 323 -9.12 -13.20 15.23
N LYS A 324 -9.16 -14.53 15.11
CA LYS A 324 -8.92 -15.44 16.24
C LYS A 324 -7.59 -15.05 16.92
N ASP A 325 -7.60 -15.01 18.25
CA ASP A 325 -6.47 -14.66 19.13
C ASP A 325 -6.03 -13.17 19.10
N LEU A 326 -6.40 -12.41 18.07
CA LEU A 326 -6.19 -10.95 18.03
C LEU A 326 -7.46 -10.15 18.29
N GLY A 327 -8.64 -10.77 18.42
CA GLY A 327 -9.90 -10.11 18.76
C GLY A 327 -10.59 -9.40 17.58
N GLU A 328 -11.45 -8.44 17.91
CA GLU A 328 -12.35 -7.78 16.94
C GLU A 328 -12.18 -6.26 16.95
N TRP A 329 -12.39 -5.65 15.79
CA TRP A 329 -12.38 -4.20 15.61
C TRP A 329 -13.27 -3.76 14.44
N SER A 330 -13.66 -2.49 14.47
CA SER A 330 -14.47 -1.83 13.44
C SER A 330 -13.60 -1.05 12.43
N PRO A 331 -14.14 -0.71 11.24
CA PRO A 331 -13.44 0.04 10.20
C PRO A 331 -12.74 1.33 10.66
N GLY A 332 -13.31 2.07 11.61
CA GLY A 332 -12.70 3.30 12.15
C GLY A 332 -11.46 3.06 13.03
N ASN A 333 -11.09 1.81 13.28
CA ASN A 333 -9.84 1.43 13.95
C ASN A 333 -8.90 0.67 12.99
N ASP A 334 -9.18 0.70 11.70
CA ASP A 334 -8.55 -0.18 10.71
C ASP A 334 -8.17 0.59 9.44
N HIS A 335 -6.88 0.89 9.31
CA HIS A 335 -6.30 1.48 8.09
C HIS A 335 -6.01 0.44 7.01
N SER A 336 -6.13 -0.86 7.32
CA SER A 336 -5.95 -1.90 6.32
C SER A 336 -6.98 -1.72 5.22
N LYS A 337 -6.53 -2.01 4.01
CA LYS A 337 -7.32 -1.92 2.80
C LYS A 337 -7.07 -3.20 2.06
N TRP A 338 -8.10 -4.04 2.03
CA TRP A 338 -8.01 -5.30 1.34
C TRP A 338 -9.39 -5.75 0.89
N CYS A 339 -9.40 -6.65 -0.08
CA CYS A 339 -10.60 -7.34 -0.48
C CYS A 339 -10.34 -8.82 -0.73
N VAL A 340 -11.40 -9.61 -0.58
CA VAL A 340 -11.40 -11.04 -0.87
C VAL A 340 -12.65 -11.38 -1.67
N ASP A 341 -12.50 -12.20 -2.70
CA ASP A 341 -13.62 -12.60 -3.56
C ASP A 341 -14.47 -13.74 -2.95
N GLU A 342 -15.73 -13.82 -3.34
CA GLU A 342 -16.64 -14.86 -2.84
C GLU A 342 -16.34 -16.25 -3.39
N ASN A 343 -15.65 -16.35 -4.53
CA ASN A 343 -15.15 -17.63 -5.04
C ASN A 343 -13.93 -18.15 -4.26
N LYS A 344 -13.40 -17.36 -3.31
CA LYS A 344 -12.25 -17.70 -2.45
C LYS A 344 -11.02 -18.10 -3.24
N LEU A 345 -10.69 -17.31 -4.25
CA LEU A 345 -9.52 -17.50 -5.10
C LEU A 345 -8.58 -16.30 -5.07
N TRP A 346 -9.11 -15.11 -4.80
CA TRP A 346 -8.40 -13.84 -4.91
C TRP A 346 -8.43 -13.06 -3.60
N THR A 347 -7.26 -12.57 -3.21
CA THR A 347 -7.09 -11.57 -2.15
C THR A 347 -6.28 -10.41 -2.68
N CYS A 348 -6.70 -9.17 -2.45
CA CYS A 348 -5.92 -7.99 -2.83
C CYS A 348 -5.64 -7.10 -1.62
N ILE A 349 -4.40 -6.61 -1.51
CA ILE A 349 -3.98 -5.58 -0.55
C ILE A 349 -3.82 -4.26 -1.30
N ALA A 350 -4.53 -3.22 -0.87
CA ALA A 350 -4.78 -2.02 -1.65
C ALA A 350 -4.20 -0.73 -1.02
N ASP A 351 -4.00 0.27 -1.87
CA ASP A 351 -3.55 1.61 -1.51
C ASP A 351 -4.66 2.48 -0.92
N VAL A 352 -5.82 2.49 -1.61
CA VAL A 352 -6.92 3.44 -1.37
C VAL A 352 -8.00 2.85 -0.47
N ASN A 353 -8.58 3.66 0.42
CA ASN A 353 -9.84 3.29 1.06
C ASN A 353 -11.01 3.51 0.08
N ARG A 354 -12.23 3.16 0.50
CA ARG A 354 -13.44 3.25 -0.32
C ARG A 354 -14.34 4.44 0.08
N ALA A 355 -13.76 5.54 0.57
CA ALA A 355 -14.45 6.82 0.67
C ALA A 355 -14.54 7.46 -0.73
N LYS A 356 -15.64 8.19 -1.01
CA LYS A 356 -15.88 8.76 -2.35
C LYS A 356 -14.77 9.71 -2.82
N THR A 357 -14.17 10.47 -1.90
CA THR A 357 -13.02 11.34 -2.19
C THR A 357 -11.82 10.57 -2.76
N GLN A 358 -11.68 9.29 -2.43
CA GLN A 358 -10.60 8.46 -2.97
C GLN A 358 -10.88 7.99 -4.39
N PHE A 359 -12.13 8.03 -4.90
CA PHE A 359 -12.43 7.62 -6.28
C PHE A 359 -11.77 8.55 -7.31
N LEU A 360 -11.52 9.79 -6.92
CA LEU A 360 -10.78 10.79 -7.70
C LEU A 360 -9.27 10.71 -7.51
N ARG A 361 -8.75 9.92 -6.57
CA ARG A 361 -7.31 9.77 -6.33
C ARG A 361 -6.74 8.57 -7.06
N TYR A 362 -5.48 8.67 -7.47
CA TYR A 362 -4.70 7.54 -7.97
C TYR A 362 -4.48 6.50 -6.86
N GLY A 363 -4.31 5.25 -7.25
CA GLY A 363 -4.02 4.13 -6.36
C GLY A 363 -4.21 2.79 -7.06
N GLY A 364 -3.73 1.74 -6.42
CA GLY A 364 -3.81 0.38 -6.92
C GLY A 364 -3.90 -0.65 -5.81
N ALA A 365 -3.58 -1.89 -6.19
CA ALA A 365 -3.46 -3.02 -5.28
C ALA A 365 -2.46 -4.05 -5.81
N LEU A 366 -1.91 -4.83 -4.88
CA LEU A 366 -1.30 -6.12 -5.15
C LEU A 366 -2.32 -7.22 -4.86
N CYS A 367 -2.61 -8.03 -5.87
CA CYS A 367 -3.56 -9.13 -5.81
C CYS A 367 -2.82 -10.47 -5.84
N ILE A 368 -3.37 -11.45 -5.13
CA ILE A 368 -2.81 -12.77 -4.94
C ILE A 368 -3.90 -13.79 -5.27
N LYS A 369 -3.57 -14.72 -6.15
CA LYS A 369 -4.43 -15.82 -6.54
C LYS A 369 -3.97 -17.08 -5.82
N ASP A 370 -4.59 -17.37 -4.70
CA ASP A 370 -4.37 -18.59 -3.92
C ASP A 370 -5.57 -18.84 -3.00
N LYS A 371 -6.06 -20.09 -3.01
CA LYS A 371 -7.26 -20.47 -2.26
C LYS A 371 -7.06 -20.41 -0.75
N ASN A 372 -5.90 -20.81 -0.25
CA ASN A 372 -5.64 -20.83 1.19
C ASN A 372 -5.59 -19.41 1.75
N ILE A 373 -4.94 -18.48 1.03
CA ILE A 373 -4.89 -17.06 1.39
C ILE A 373 -6.30 -16.45 1.37
N ALA A 374 -7.08 -16.72 0.32
CA ALA A 374 -8.45 -16.23 0.24
C ALA A 374 -9.36 -16.80 1.33
N GLU A 375 -9.20 -18.07 1.71
CA GLU A 375 -9.92 -18.66 2.85
C GLU A 375 -9.53 -18.01 4.19
N ILE A 376 -8.25 -17.68 4.38
CA ILE A 376 -7.78 -16.97 5.57
C ILE A 376 -8.43 -15.58 5.67
N PHE A 377 -8.38 -14.77 4.61
CA PHE A 377 -8.98 -13.44 4.60
C PHE A 377 -10.50 -13.47 4.69
N MET A 378 -11.15 -14.44 4.07
CA MET A 378 -12.59 -14.64 4.22
C MET A 378 -12.96 -14.95 5.68
N SER A 379 -12.11 -15.66 6.42
CA SER A 379 -12.32 -15.95 7.85
C SER A 379 -12.23 -14.72 8.76
N PHE A 380 -11.60 -13.63 8.30
CA PHE A 380 -11.48 -12.39 9.08
C PHE A 380 -12.75 -11.56 9.06
N LYS A 381 -13.61 -11.79 8.06
CA LYS A 381 -14.88 -11.09 7.89
C LYS A 381 -15.88 -11.56 8.92
N LYS A 382 -16.33 -10.67 9.80
CA LYS A 382 -17.40 -10.97 10.77
C LYS A 382 -18.78 -10.54 10.29
N GLU A 383 -18.92 -9.28 9.90
CA GLU A 383 -20.19 -8.71 9.42
C GLU A 383 -19.99 -7.95 8.10
N THR A 384 -21.00 -7.98 7.23
CA THR A 384 -21.03 -7.25 5.95
C THR A 384 -22.27 -6.39 5.81
N GLU A 385 -22.18 -5.31 5.03
CA GLU A 385 -23.34 -4.52 4.59
C GLU A 385 -23.98 -5.19 3.39
N SER A 386 -25.15 -5.78 3.61
CA SER A 386 -25.97 -6.37 2.54
C SER A 386 -26.48 -5.30 1.56
N CYS A 387 -26.91 -5.69 0.36
CA CYS A 387 -27.53 -4.74 -0.57
C CYS A 387 -28.82 -4.12 -0.02
N LYS A 388 -29.57 -4.87 0.78
CA LYS A 388 -30.76 -4.35 1.46
C LYS A 388 -30.38 -3.26 2.47
N ASP A 389 -29.38 -3.53 3.31
CA ASP A 389 -28.87 -2.59 4.30
C ASP A 389 -28.34 -1.31 3.63
N ALA A 390 -27.61 -1.46 2.52
CA ALA A 390 -27.06 -0.36 1.73
C ALA A 390 -28.17 0.57 1.20
N GLU A 391 -29.25 0.01 0.63
CA GLU A 391 -30.38 0.78 0.14
C GLU A 391 -31.17 1.47 1.28
N GLU A 392 -31.31 0.81 2.43
CA GLU A 392 -31.89 1.44 3.62
C GLU A 392 -31.03 2.61 4.14
N ARG A 393 -29.69 2.44 4.17
CA ARG A 393 -28.75 3.51 4.57
C ARG A 393 -28.82 4.69 3.61
N LYS A 394 -28.91 4.42 2.31
CA LYS A 394 -29.08 5.44 1.26
C LYS A 394 -30.37 6.24 1.44
N LYS A 395 -31.51 5.58 1.71
CA LYS A 395 -32.79 6.24 2.01
C LYS A 395 -32.69 7.15 3.24
N LYS A 396 -32.05 6.66 4.32
CA LYS A 396 -31.81 7.45 5.55
C LYS A 396 -30.93 8.68 5.30
N LYS A 397 -29.86 8.56 4.50
CA LYS A 397 -29.00 9.70 4.12
C LYS A 397 -29.79 10.77 3.36
N LYS A 398 -30.60 10.39 2.34
CA LYS A 398 -31.45 11.33 1.60
C LYS A 398 -32.47 12.06 2.48
N GLN A 399 -33.08 11.38 3.45
CA GLN A 399 -34.01 12.01 4.38
C GLN A 399 -33.33 13.03 5.31
N LYS A 400 -32.10 12.77 5.77
CA LYS A 400 -31.32 13.72 6.59
C LYS A 400 -30.95 15.00 5.82
N VAL A 401 -30.60 14.89 4.54
CA VAL A 401 -30.30 16.05 3.69
C VAL A 401 -31.56 16.91 3.50
N LYS A 402 -32.70 16.30 3.17
CA LYS A 402 -33.99 17.01 3.03
C LYS A 402 -34.42 17.77 4.28
N LYS A 403 -34.06 17.31 5.48
CA LYS A 403 -34.37 17.99 6.76
C LYS A 403 -33.41 19.14 7.09
N LYS A 404 -32.26 19.24 6.42
CA LYS A 404 -31.26 20.31 6.63
C LYS A 404 -31.41 21.48 5.67
N LEU A 405 -32.19 21.33 4.60
CA LEU A 405 -32.55 22.42 3.70
C LEU A 405 -33.63 23.29 4.37
N PRO A 406 -33.48 24.63 4.45
CA PRO A 406 -34.51 25.50 4.97
C PRO A 406 -35.79 25.36 4.13
N PRO A 407 -36.99 25.47 4.74
CA PRO A 407 -38.23 25.49 3.97
C PRO A 407 -38.20 26.65 2.97
N LEU A 408 -38.63 26.37 1.73
CA LEU A 408 -38.76 27.32 0.63
C LEU A 408 -39.72 28.46 0.94
#